data_AF-A0A974P4Q1-F1
#
_entry.id   AF-A0A974P4Q1-F1
#
_cell.length_a   1.000
_cell.length_b   1.000
_cell.length_c   1.000
_cell.angle_alpha   90.00
_cell.angle_beta   90.00
_cell.angle_gamma   90.00
#
_symmetry.space_group_name_H-M   'P 1'
#
loop_
_entity.id
_entity.type
_entity.pdbx_description
1 polymer ?
#
loop_
_entity_poly.entity_id
_entity_poly.type
_entity_poly.pdbx_seq_one_letter_code
_entity_poly.pdbx_strand_id
1 'polypeptide(L)' 'MKSAQPETVESILMSPEPWFEQDTGRLEYVNRIKLWRHLTGDATYDADHWMSRLENPARA' A
#
# COMPACT_ATOMS: atom_id res chain seq x y z
N MET A 1 21.73 -10.48 -20.76
CA MET A 1 20.30 -10.36 -20.39
C MET A 1 20.23 -9.51 -19.13
N LYS A 2 19.45 -8.42 -19.13
CA LYS A 2 19.25 -7.61 -17.91
C LYS A 2 18.35 -8.43 -16.99
N SER A 3 18.84 -8.79 -15.80
CA SER A 3 18.02 -9.49 -14.81
C SER A 3 16.82 -8.62 -14.44
N ALA A 4 15.66 -9.25 -14.26
CA ALA A 4 14.49 -8.57 -13.70
C ALA A 4 14.87 -7.96 -12.35
N GLN A 5 14.47 -6.71 -12.12
CA GLN A 5 14.70 -6.09 -10.82
C GLN A 5 13.88 -6.84 -9.76
N PRO A 6 14.39 -6.96 -8.54
CA PRO A 6 13.61 -7.55 -7.45
C PRO A 6 12.34 -6.72 -7.24
N GLU A 7 11.25 -7.40 -6.89
CA GLU A 7 10.01 -6.74 -6.49
C GLU A 7 10.27 -5.86 -5.28
N THR A 8 9.66 -4.67 -5.27
CA THR A 8 9.73 -3.77 -4.12
C THR A 8 8.60 -4.10 -3.14
N VAL A 9 8.75 -3.66 -1.90
CA VAL A 9 7.68 -3.80 -0.90
C VAL A 9 6.41 -3.11 -1.41
N GLU A 10 6.53 -1.93 -2.01
CA GLU A 10 5.41 -1.18 -2.57
C GLU A 10 4.68 -2.01 -3.64
N SER A 11 5.40 -2.62 -4.59
CA SER A 11 4.77 -3.42 -5.64
C SER A 11 4.02 -4.63 -5.08
N ILE A 12 4.56 -5.25 -4.03
CA ILE A 12 3.91 -6.39 -3.37
C ILE A 12 2.64 -5.93 -2.63
N LEU A 13 2.73 -4.87 -1.84
CA LEU A 13 1.60 -4.38 -1.06
C LEU A 13 0.46 -3.87 -1.95
N MET A 14 0.77 -3.28 -3.10
CA MET A 14 -0.20 -2.74 -4.06
C MET A 14 -0.69 -3.77 -5.08
N SER A 15 -0.21 -5.01 -5.04
CA SER A 15 -0.71 -6.07 -5.92
C SER A 15 -2.16 -6.45 -5.57
N PRO A 16 -3.13 -6.32 -6.49
CA PRO A 16 -4.49 -6.80 -6.27
C PRO A 16 -4.54 -8.33 -6.26
N GLU A 17 -5.45 -8.88 -5.48
CA GLU A 17 -5.71 -10.33 -5.47
C GLU A 17 -7.09 -10.65 -6.05
N PRO A 18 -7.32 -11.85 -6.60
CA PRO A 18 -8.60 -12.23 -7.22
C PRO A 18 -9.81 -12.16 -6.29
N TRP A 19 -9.60 -12.21 -4.97
CA TRP A 19 -10.65 -12.13 -3.95
C TRP A 19 -10.86 -10.72 -3.39
N PHE A 20 -10.18 -9.70 -3.92
CA PHE A 20 -10.46 -8.32 -3.56
C PHE A 20 -11.85 -7.92 -4.04
N GLU A 21 -12.61 -7.28 -3.16
CA GLU A 21 -13.92 -6.76 -3.51
C GLU A 21 -13.77 -5.63 -4.55
N GLN A 22 -14.62 -5.63 -5.57
CA GLN A 22 -14.47 -4.70 -6.70
C GLN A 22 -14.65 -3.22 -6.30
N ASP A 23 -15.63 -2.93 -5.45
CA ASP A 23 -15.96 -1.55 -5.09
C ASP A 23 -15.14 -1.02 -3.90
N THR A 24 -14.57 -1.92 -3.10
CA THR A 24 -13.88 -1.57 -1.85
C THR A 24 -12.43 -2.05 -1.78
N GLY A 25 -11.89 -2.69 -2.82
CA GLY A 25 -10.53 -3.24 -2.84
C GLY A 25 -9.41 -2.25 -2.49
N ARG A 26 -9.66 -0.95 -2.62
CA ARG A 26 -8.79 0.12 -2.08
C ARG A 26 -8.53 0.03 -0.57
N LEU A 27 -9.49 -0.50 0.20
CA LEU A 27 -9.34 -0.70 1.64
C LEU A 27 -8.25 -1.72 1.95
N GLU A 28 -8.04 -2.70 1.08
CA GLU A 28 -6.97 -3.70 1.25
C GLU A 28 -5.58 -3.05 1.21
N TYR A 29 -5.35 -2.12 0.28
CA TYR A 29 -4.10 -1.36 0.21
C TYR A 29 -3.84 -0.55 1.48
N VAL A 30 -4.86 0.14 1.97
CA VAL A 30 -4.79 0.92 3.22
C VAL A 30 -4.51 0.01 4.42
N ASN A 31 -5.18 -1.13 4.53
CA ASN A 31 -5.01 -2.07 5.62
C ASN A 31 -3.62 -2.72 5.60
N ARG A 32 -3.11 -3.06 4.42
CA ARG A 32 -1.75 -3.60 4.24
C ARG A 32 -0.68 -2.59 4.67
N ILE A 33 -0.82 -1.31 4.31
CA ILE A 33 0.10 -0.26 4.76
C ILE A 33 0.05 -0.13 6.28
N LYS A 34 -1.15 -0.08 6.89
CA LYS A 34 -1.30 -0.02 8.36
C LYS A 34 -0.66 -1.22 9.06
N LEU A 35 -0.85 -2.43 8.53
CA LEU A 35 -0.22 -3.64 9.04
C LEU A 35 1.31 -3.56 8.92
N TRP A 36 1.84 -3.09 7.79
CA TRP A 36 3.27 -2.90 7.59
C TRP A 36 3.87 -1.90 8.60
N ARG A 37 3.24 -0.73 8.78
CA ARG A 37 3.65 0.25 9.80
C ARG A 37 3.69 -0.38 11.19
N HIS A 38 2.67 -1.18 11.53
CA HIS A 38 2.60 -1.87 12.81
C HIS A 38 3.72 -2.89 13.02
N LEU A 39 4.00 -3.73 12.01
CA LEU A 39 5.02 -4.78 12.10
C LEU A 39 6.45 -4.23 12.11
N THR A 40 6.69 -3.13 11.39
CA THR A 40 8.04 -2.55 11.23
C THR A 40 8.35 -1.44 12.24
N GLY A 41 7.32 -0.84 12.84
CA GLY A 41 7.47 0.35 13.69
C GLY A 41 7.68 1.65 12.90
N ASP A 42 7.68 1.63 11.56
CA ASP A 42 7.75 2.84 10.74
C ASP A 42 6.35 3.44 10.57
N ALA A 43 6.02 4.43 11.39
CA ALA A 43 4.74 5.13 11.32
C ALA A 43 4.58 6.03 10.07
N THR A 44 5.65 6.26 9.31
CA THR A 44 5.66 7.19 8.16
C THR A 44 5.55 6.50 6.81
N TYR A 45 5.77 5.19 6.75
CA TYR A 45 5.69 4.40 5.50
C TYR A 45 4.36 4.62 4.77
N ASP A 46 4.40 4.88 3.46
CA ASP A 46 3.19 5.18 2.68
C ASP A 46 3.34 4.78 1.21
N ALA A 47 2.87 3.57 0.88
CA ALA A 47 2.86 3.08 -0.50
C ALA A 47 1.77 3.80 -1.31
N ASP A 48 2.12 4.24 -2.53
CA ASP A 48 1.24 4.97 -3.45
C ASP A 48 0.50 6.17 -2.83
N HIS A 49 1.05 6.78 -1.77
CA HIS A 49 0.47 7.95 -1.10
C HIS A 49 -0.96 7.75 -0.56
N TRP A 50 -1.35 6.52 -0.21
CA TRP A 50 -2.67 6.25 0.34
C TRP A 50 -2.90 6.93 1.70
N MET A 51 -1.93 6.82 2.60
CA MET A 51 -2.03 7.39 3.95
C MET A 51 -1.98 8.91 3.90
N SER A 52 -1.11 9.49 3.07
CA SER A 52 -1.03 10.94 2.86
C SER A 52 -2.37 11.54 2.42
N ARG A 53 -3.14 10.85 1.56
CA ARG A 53 -4.47 11.29 1.11
C ARG A 53 -5.52 11.21 2.23
N LEU A 54 -5.47 10.16 3.04
CA LEU A 54 -6.45 9.95 4.12
C LEU A 54 -6.16 10.81 5.36
N GLU A 55 -4.88 11.01 5.68
CA GLU A 55 -4.42 11.77 6.85
C GLU A 55 -4.38 13.28 6.57
N ASN A 56 -4.37 13.69 5.29
CA ASN A 56 -4.45 15.09 4.88
C ASN A 56 -5.63 15.36 3.93
N PRO A 57 -6.87 15.39 4.46
CA PRO A 57 -8.07 15.60 3.65
C PRO A 57 -8.14 16.97 2.97
N ALA A 58 -7.34 17.96 3.40
CA ALA A 58 -7.27 19.27 2.75
C ALA A 58 -6.48 19.27 1.43
N ARG A 59 -5.82 18.15 1.10
CA ARG A 59 -5.01 17.96 -0.12
C ARG A 59 -5.68 16.99 -1.13
N ALA A 60 -6.81 16.39 -0.76
CA ALA A 60 -7.51 15.37 -1.55
C ALA A 60 -8.54 15.98 -2.52
#